data_AF-A0A7R9G0F6-F1
#
_entry.id   AF-A0A7R9G0F6-F1
#
_cell.length_a   1.000
_cell.length_b   1.000
_cell.length_c   1.000
_cell.angle_alpha   90.00
_cell.angle_beta   90.00
_cell.angle_gamma   90.00
#
_symmetry.space_group_name_H-M   'P 1'
#
loop_
_entity.id
_entity.type
_entity.pdbx_description
1 polymer ?
#
loop_
_entity_poly.entity_id
_entity_poly.type
_entity_poly.pdbx_seq_one_letter_code
_entity_poly.pdbx_strand_id
1 'polypeptide(L)'
;MCSGRMSDQNQPVRLMATHCFATLIQLMPLDGGVPDPPNLTSQLAQHKARERRFLEQLFNPKSIENYKVPVSIRAELRCYQQFIFVMLFDLQSGVNWLAFLNKYKLHGILCDDMGLGKTLQSICILAGDHFYRHQHYLKTRSPDCVPLPSIVICPPTLTGHWVYEVNKFLPEQFLYPLQYVGPPAERDKMRSLVGKHNLVVASYDIVRKDIDFFSSIKWNYCILDEGHVIKNGKTKSSKAIKQLTANHRLILSGTPIQNNVLELWSLFDFLMPGFLGTEKQFTARYSKPILASRDAKSSPKEQEAGQLESLELLLVICFIGHTSD
;
A
#
# COMPACT_ATOMS: atom_id res chain seq x y z
N MET A 1 -7.41 -10.04 15.04
CA MET A 1 -6.27 -10.06 14.09
C MET A 1 -5.33 -8.91 14.40
N CYS A 2 -4.02 -9.16 14.48
CA CYS A 2 -3.02 -8.11 14.62
C CYS A 2 -3.02 -7.13 13.44
N SER A 3 -3.50 -7.56 12.25
CA SER A 3 -3.55 -6.73 11.04
C SER A 3 -4.32 -5.42 11.24
N GLY A 4 -5.47 -5.45 11.91
CA GLY A 4 -6.27 -4.26 12.20
C GLY A 4 -5.58 -3.25 13.13
N ARG A 5 -4.54 -3.67 13.87
CA ARG A 5 -3.76 -2.80 14.78
C ARG A 5 -2.47 -2.29 14.14
N MET A 6 -2.10 -2.75 12.94
CA MET A 6 -0.95 -2.20 12.19
C MET A 6 -1.21 -0.77 11.73
N SER A 7 -2.48 -0.39 11.57
CA SER A 7 -2.92 0.98 11.26
C SER A 7 -3.41 1.76 12.49
N ASP A 8 -3.14 1.29 13.72
CA ASP A 8 -3.56 1.96 14.96
C ASP A 8 -2.98 3.39 15.07
N GLN A 9 -3.62 4.30 15.79
CA GLN A 9 -3.12 5.67 15.94
C GLN A 9 -1.87 5.74 16.83
N ASN A 10 -1.73 4.78 17.76
CA ASN A 10 -0.62 4.72 18.70
C ASN A 10 0.59 4.02 18.06
N GLN A 11 1.72 4.73 17.97
CA GLN A 11 2.94 4.23 17.33
C GLN A 11 3.49 2.95 17.98
N PRO A 12 3.67 2.87 19.32
CA PRO A 12 3.99 1.61 20.00
C PRO A 12 3.09 0.43 19.64
N VAL A 13 1.76 0.65 19.58
CA VAL A 13 0.79 -0.40 19.24
C VAL A 13 0.99 -0.87 17.80
N ARG A 14 1.17 0.05 16.86
CA ARG A 14 1.48 -0.28 15.47
C ARG A 14 2.75 -1.11 15.36
N LEU A 15 3.84 -0.66 15.97
CA LEU A 15 5.14 -1.34 15.90
C LEU A 15 5.05 -2.77 16.43
N MET A 16 4.42 -2.95 17.59
CA MET A 16 4.23 -4.28 18.17
C MET A 16 3.34 -5.17 17.28
N ALA A 17 2.22 -4.65 16.77
CA ALA A 17 1.33 -5.38 15.88
C ALA A 17 2.05 -5.81 14.59
N THR A 18 2.86 -4.92 14.01
CA THR A 18 3.67 -5.18 12.82
C THR A 18 4.73 -6.25 13.10
N HIS A 19 5.43 -6.19 14.24
CA HIS A 19 6.40 -7.22 14.63
C HIS A 19 5.76 -8.60 14.83
N CYS A 20 4.59 -8.64 15.49
CA CYS A 20 3.82 -9.87 15.62
C CYS A 20 3.40 -10.42 14.26
N PHE A 21 2.90 -9.56 13.36
CA PHE A 21 2.49 -9.96 12.03
C PHE A 21 3.65 -10.48 11.18
N ALA A 22 4.82 -9.82 11.22
CA ALA A 22 6.04 -10.28 10.55
C ALA A 22 6.45 -11.68 11.02
N THR A 23 6.45 -11.90 12.34
CA THR A 23 6.79 -13.21 12.92
C THR A 23 5.77 -14.28 12.52
N LEU A 24 4.48 -13.94 12.58
CA LEU A 24 3.41 -14.87 12.19
C LEU A 24 3.52 -15.26 10.72
N ILE A 25 3.80 -14.31 9.81
CA ILE A 25 3.99 -14.62 8.39
C ILE A 25 5.14 -15.61 8.19
N GLN A 26 6.25 -15.44 8.92
CA GLN A 26 7.42 -16.32 8.83
C GLN A 26 7.16 -17.73 9.38
N LEU A 27 6.25 -17.85 10.35
CA LEU A 27 5.93 -19.13 11.00
C LEU A 27 4.72 -19.83 10.37
N MET A 28 4.03 -19.21 9.41
CA MET A 28 2.86 -19.83 8.79
C MET A 28 3.30 -21.00 7.90
N PRO A 29 2.77 -22.21 8.15
CA PRO A 29 3.06 -23.34 7.29
C PRO A 29 2.54 -23.07 5.88
N LEU A 30 3.35 -23.37 4.88
CA LEU A 30 2.92 -23.43 3.47
C LEU A 30 1.86 -24.52 3.23
N ASP A 31 1.53 -25.32 4.24
CA ASP A 31 0.57 -26.41 4.16
C ASP A 31 -0.67 -26.19 5.03
N GLY A 32 -1.83 -26.10 4.37
CA GLY A 32 -3.17 -25.99 4.94
C GLY A 32 -3.70 -27.26 5.62
N GLY A 33 -2.84 -28.05 6.26
CA GLY A 33 -3.13 -29.43 6.67
C GLY A 33 -3.52 -29.67 8.14
N VAL A 34 -3.61 -28.64 8.99
CA VAL A 34 -3.89 -28.89 10.43
C VAL A 34 -5.38 -29.19 10.64
N PRO A 35 -5.78 -30.41 11.05
CA PRO A 35 -7.18 -30.76 11.30
C PRO A 35 -7.75 -29.93 12.45
N ASP A 36 -9.07 -29.76 12.43
CA ASP A 36 -9.75 -28.96 13.45
C ASP A 36 -9.73 -29.69 14.81
N PRO A 37 -9.40 -29.00 15.91
CA PRO A 37 -9.52 -29.59 17.24
C PRO A 37 -10.95 -30.07 17.50
N PRO A 38 -11.15 -31.23 18.12
CA PRO A 38 -12.48 -31.85 18.26
C PRO A 38 -13.47 -31.06 19.13
N ASN A 39 -13.01 -30.05 19.89
CA ASN A 39 -13.84 -29.26 20.82
C ASN A 39 -14.01 -27.78 20.42
N LEU A 40 -14.13 -27.49 19.12
CA LEU A 40 -14.28 -26.10 18.65
C LEU A 40 -15.75 -25.62 18.73
N THR A 41 -16.01 -24.50 19.42
CA THR A 41 -17.32 -23.84 19.39
C THR A 41 -17.61 -23.25 18.00
N SER A 42 -18.90 -23.13 17.66
CA SER A 42 -19.35 -22.61 16.35
C SER A 42 -18.82 -21.21 16.03
N GLN A 43 -18.66 -20.34 17.03
CA GLN A 43 -18.04 -19.01 16.87
C GLN A 43 -16.55 -19.10 16.53
N LEU A 44 -15.79 -19.95 17.21
CA LEU A 44 -14.36 -20.17 16.94
C LEU A 44 -14.14 -20.82 15.57
N ALA A 45 -15.04 -21.70 15.14
CA ALA A 45 -15.03 -22.27 13.79
C ALA A 45 -15.22 -21.19 12.71
N GLN A 46 -16.16 -20.26 12.89
CA GLN A 46 -16.36 -19.14 11.97
C GLN A 46 -15.18 -18.15 11.97
N HIS A 47 -14.53 -17.94 13.11
CA HIS A 47 -13.30 -17.15 13.18
C HIS A 47 -12.15 -17.82 12.41
N LYS A 48 -11.92 -19.12 12.65
CA LYS A 48 -10.90 -19.92 11.95
C LYS A 48 -11.15 -19.99 10.45
N ALA A 49 -12.40 -20.13 10.00
CA ALA A 49 -12.74 -20.14 8.58
C ALA A 49 -12.45 -18.79 7.91
N ARG A 50 -12.71 -17.67 8.59
CA ARG A 50 -12.33 -16.32 8.11
C ARG A 50 -10.81 -16.17 8.00
N GLU A 51 -10.07 -16.69 8.97
CA GLU A 51 -8.60 -16.68 8.96
C GLU A 51 -8.03 -17.55 7.85
N ARG A 52 -8.54 -18.78 7.66
CA ARG A 52 -8.14 -19.65 6.53
C ARG A 52 -8.40 -18.98 5.18
N ARG A 53 -9.58 -18.39 4.98
CA ARG A 53 -9.92 -17.68 3.74
C ARG A 53 -8.98 -16.49 3.49
N PHE A 54 -8.62 -15.76 4.53
CA PHE A 54 -7.61 -14.70 4.43
C PHE A 54 -6.27 -15.26 3.97
N LEU A 55 -5.80 -16.36 4.56
CA LEU A 55 -4.53 -16.99 4.19
C LEU A 55 -4.54 -17.55 2.76
N GLU A 56 -5.62 -18.22 2.37
CA GLU A 56 -5.80 -18.70 0.99
C GLU A 56 -5.72 -17.54 -0.02
N GLN A 57 -6.42 -16.44 0.25
CA GLN A 57 -6.38 -15.23 -0.59
C GLN A 57 -5.01 -14.56 -0.58
N LEU A 58 -4.28 -14.64 0.53
CA LEU A 58 -2.95 -14.06 0.68
C LEU A 58 -1.89 -14.83 -0.12
N PHE A 59 -1.92 -16.18 -0.10
CA PHE A 59 -0.95 -17.02 -0.80
C PHE A 59 -1.33 -17.31 -2.26
N ASN A 60 -2.63 -17.25 -2.59
CA ASN A 60 -3.13 -17.48 -3.93
C ASN A 60 -3.92 -16.25 -4.42
N PRO A 61 -3.26 -15.28 -5.07
CA PRO A 61 -3.91 -14.08 -5.60
C PRO A 61 -5.07 -14.37 -6.57
N LYS A 62 -5.08 -15.54 -7.22
CA LYS A 62 -6.18 -15.95 -8.12
C LYS A 62 -7.47 -16.30 -7.37
N SER A 63 -7.40 -16.52 -6.06
CA SER A 63 -8.56 -16.78 -5.20
C SER A 63 -9.21 -15.52 -4.62
N ILE A 64 -8.67 -14.34 -4.95
CA ILE A 64 -9.23 -13.05 -4.51
C ILE A 64 -10.60 -12.84 -5.16
N GLU A 65 -11.57 -12.44 -4.34
CA GLU A 65 -12.93 -12.18 -4.78
C GLU A 65 -13.00 -10.97 -5.72
N ASN A 66 -13.92 -11.03 -6.68
CA ASN A 66 -14.23 -9.91 -7.54
C ASN A 66 -14.85 -8.75 -6.74
N TYR A 67 -14.12 -7.63 -6.69
CA TYR A 67 -14.57 -6.40 -6.08
C TYR A 67 -15.41 -5.61 -7.09
N LYS A 68 -16.66 -5.35 -6.72
CA LYS A 68 -17.54 -4.45 -7.48
C LYS A 68 -17.34 -3.02 -6.98
N VAL A 69 -16.76 -2.19 -7.83
CA VAL A 69 -16.62 -0.76 -7.55
C VAL A 69 -18.02 -0.14 -7.38
N PRO A 70 -18.34 0.48 -6.22
CA PRO A 70 -19.68 0.97 -5.93
C PRO A 70 -20.00 2.30 -6.65
N VAL A 71 -19.01 2.91 -7.29
CA VAL A 71 -19.13 4.20 -7.97
C VAL A 71 -19.19 4.02 -9.48
N SER A 72 -20.06 4.77 -10.15
CA SER A 72 -20.15 4.77 -11.61
C SER A 72 -18.95 5.50 -12.21
N ILE A 73 -18.03 4.75 -12.81
CA ILE A 73 -16.84 5.30 -13.48
C ILE A 73 -17.21 5.68 -14.91
N ARG A 74 -16.97 6.94 -15.29
CA ARG A 74 -17.15 7.48 -16.64
C ARG A 74 -15.93 7.13 -17.53
N ALA A 75 -15.65 5.85 -17.71
CA ALA A 75 -14.59 5.42 -18.60
C ALA A 75 -15.13 5.23 -20.03
N GLU A 76 -14.93 6.22 -20.90
CA GLU A 76 -15.00 5.97 -22.35
C GLU A 76 -13.72 5.23 -22.77
N LEU A 77 -13.87 3.93 -23.00
CA LEU A 77 -12.79 3.03 -23.43
C LEU A 77 -12.41 3.35 -24.87
N ARG A 78 -11.19 3.85 -25.09
CA ARG A 78 -10.65 4.07 -26.44
C ARG A 78 -10.52 2.73 -27.19
N CYS A 79 -10.88 2.75 -28.47
CA CYS A 79 -10.93 1.59 -29.38
C CYS A 79 -9.59 0.85 -29.52
N TYR A 80 -9.48 -0.40 -29.04
CA TYR A 80 -8.72 -1.51 -29.64
C TYR A 80 -9.14 -2.83 -28.95
N GLN A 81 -10.03 -3.60 -29.59
CA GLN A 81 -10.84 -4.67 -28.97
C GLN A 81 -10.07 -5.86 -28.34
N GLN A 82 -8.80 -6.11 -28.67
CA GLN A 82 -7.99 -7.14 -27.99
C GLN A 82 -7.20 -6.59 -26.79
N PHE A 83 -6.65 -5.37 -26.88
CA PHE A 83 -6.00 -4.69 -25.75
C PHE A 83 -7.00 -4.29 -24.66
N ILE A 84 -8.27 -4.03 -25.01
CA ILE A 84 -9.34 -3.71 -24.07
C ILE A 84 -9.62 -4.89 -23.12
N PHE A 85 -9.61 -6.14 -23.60
CA PHE A 85 -9.91 -7.29 -22.76
C PHE A 85 -8.79 -7.56 -21.76
N VAL A 86 -7.52 -7.45 -22.21
CA VAL A 86 -6.34 -7.58 -21.35
C VAL A 86 -6.28 -6.43 -20.34
N MET A 87 -6.41 -5.17 -20.80
CA MET A 87 -6.42 -4.01 -19.89
C MET A 87 -7.56 -4.04 -18.87
N LEU A 88 -8.78 -4.45 -19.25
CA LEU A 88 -9.89 -4.55 -18.29
C LEU A 88 -9.69 -5.72 -17.31
N PHE A 89 -9.11 -6.83 -17.77
CA PHE A 89 -8.79 -7.98 -16.93
C PHE A 89 -7.67 -7.64 -15.92
N ASP A 90 -6.61 -6.96 -16.36
CA ASP A 90 -5.49 -6.54 -15.49
C ASP A 90 -5.94 -5.44 -14.53
N LEU A 91 -6.74 -4.47 -15.02
CA LEU A 91 -7.35 -3.45 -14.18
C LEU A 91 -8.23 -4.07 -13.10
N GLN A 92 -9.04 -5.08 -13.45
CA GLN A 92 -9.91 -5.76 -12.50
C GLN A 92 -9.10 -6.60 -11.50
N SER A 93 -8.04 -7.27 -11.94
CA SER A 93 -7.15 -8.06 -11.08
C SER A 93 -6.41 -7.18 -10.08
N GLY A 94 -5.85 -6.06 -10.54
CA GLY A 94 -5.19 -5.07 -9.68
C GLY A 94 -6.15 -4.41 -8.70
N VAL A 95 -7.36 -4.02 -9.14
CA VAL A 95 -8.39 -3.44 -8.24
C VAL A 95 -8.88 -4.47 -7.22
N ASN A 96 -9.06 -5.74 -7.60
CA ASN A 96 -9.42 -6.82 -6.69
C ASN A 96 -8.34 -6.99 -5.60
N TRP A 97 -7.07 -6.98 -5.99
CA TRP A 97 -5.95 -7.06 -5.06
C TRP A 97 -5.89 -5.85 -4.13
N LEU A 98 -6.06 -4.63 -4.66
CA LEU A 98 -6.13 -3.41 -3.83
C LEU A 98 -7.32 -3.44 -2.85
N ALA A 99 -8.46 -4.01 -3.27
CA ALA A 99 -9.63 -4.21 -2.41
C ALA A 99 -9.37 -5.25 -1.32
N PHE A 100 -8.66 -6.33 -1.65
CA PHE A 100 -8.19 -7.31 -0.67
C PHE A 100 -7.29 -6.65 0.38
N LEU A 101 -6.29 -5.86 -0.04
CA LEU A 101 -5.43 -5.14 0.88
C LEU A 101 -6.23 -4.20 1.79
N ASN A 102 -7.20 -3.46 1.23
CA ASN A 102 -8.05 -2.59 2.02
C ASN A 102 -8.88 -3.38 3.05
N LYS A 103 -9.54 -4.46 2.62
CA LYS A 103 -10.40 -5.30 3.46
C LYS A 103 -9.66 -5.81 4.69
N TYR A 104 -8.39 -6.18 4.55
CA TYR A 104 -7.56 -6.72 5.64
C TYR A 104 -6.64 -5.69 6.30
N LYS A 105 -6.77 -4.40 5.98
CA LYS A 105 -5.93 -3.30 6.50
C LYS A 105 -4.43 -3.55 6.25
N LEU A 106 -4.12 -4.06 5.07
CA LEU A 106 -2.77 -4.24 4.57
C LEU A 106 -2.35 -3.07 3.69
N HIS A 107 -1.05 -3.02 3.43
CA HIS A 107 -0.38 -2.04 2.59
C HIS A 107 0.25 -2.75 1.38
N GLY A 108 0.46 -2.04 0.28
CA GLY A 108 0.86 -2.66 -0.99
C GLY A 108 1.86 -1.87 -1.82
N ILE A 109 2.52 -2.56 -2.74
CA ILE A 109 3.25 -2.00 -3.88
C ILE A 109 2.58 -2.52 -5.15
N LEU A 110 2.09 -1.62 -5.99
CA LEU A 110 1.64 -1.94 -7.33
C LEU A 110 2.80 -1.72 -8.31
N CYS A 111 3.32 -2.82 -8.85
CA CYS A 111 4.49 -2.87 -9.71
C CYS A 111 4.14 -3.09 -11.19
N ASP A 112 2.90 -2.80 -11.60
CA ASP A 112 2.48 -2.92 -12.99
C ASP A 112 3.32 -2.03 -13.91
N ASP A 113 3.54 -2.47 -15.14
CA ASP A 113 4.24 -1.71 -16.17
C ASP A 113 3.57 -0.35 -16.49
N MET A 114 4.37 0.55 -17.06
CA MET A 114 3.87 1.84 -17.54
C MET A 114 2.80 1.63 -18.62
N GLY A 115 1.63 2.22 -18.44
CA GLY A 115 0.51 2.10 -19.40
C GLY A 115 -0.61 1.15 -18.98
N LEU A 116 -0.41 0.29 -17.96
CA LEU A 116 -1.43 -0.63 -17.44
C LEU A 116 -2.51 0.03 -16.56
N GLY A 117 -2.52 1.37 -16.48
CA GLY A 117 -3.59 2.11 -15.81
C GLY A 117 -3.51 2.12 -14.27
N LYS A 118 -2.32 2.02 -13.66
CA LYS A 118 -2.12 2.12 -12.20
C LYS A 118 -2.85 3.29 -11.54
N THR A 119 -2.84 4.45 -12.20
CA THR A 119 -3.57 5.65 -11.75
C THR A 119 -5.07 5.38 -11.70
N LEU A 120 -5.66 4.79 -12.74
CA LEU A 120 -7.08 4.44 -12.77
C LEU A 120 -7.43 3.40 -11.70
N GLN A 121 -6.63 2.34 -11.55
CA GLN A 121 -6.82 1.33 -10.50
C GLN A 121 -6.85 1.97 -9.10
N SER A 122 -5.90 2.89 -8.85
CA SER A 122 -5.80 3.64 -7.60
C SER A 122 -7.00 4.56 -7.36
N ILE A 123 -7.48 5.24 -8.41
CA ILE A 123 -8.67 6.09 -8.34
C ILE A 123 -9.92 5.25 -8.00
N CYS A 124 -10.08 4.08 -8.63
CA CYS A 124 -11.20 3.16 -8.37
C CYS A 124 -11.26 2.72 -6.91
N ILE A 125 -10.13 2.30 -6.33
CA ILE A 125 -10.10 1.86 -4.93
C ILE A 125 -10.33 3.04 -3.97
N LEU A 126 -9.74 4.22 -4.25
CA LEU A 126 -9.93 5.43 -3.45
C LEU A 126 -11.42 5.81 -3.38
N ALA A 127 -12.06 5.92 -4.54
CA ALA A 127 -13.47 6.33 -4.62
C ALA A 127 -14.39 5.31 -3.95
N GLY A 128 -14.14 4.01 -4.17
CA GLY A 128 -14.90 2.95 -3.54
C GLY A 128 -14.75 2.95 -2.01
N ASP A 129 -13.53 3.11 -1.51
CA ASP A 129 -13.27 3.16 -0.08
C ASP A 129 -13.90 4.38 0.59
N HIS A 130 -13.77 5.58 0.00
CA HIS A 130 -14.42 6.80 0.50
C HIS A 130 -15.94 6.63 0.57
N PHE A 131 -16.55 6.04 -0.46
CA PHE A 131 -17.98 5.76 -0.48
C PHE A 131 -18.41 4.79 0.64
N TYR A 132 -17.75 3.64 0.74
CA TYR A 132 -18.09 2.64 1.77
C TYR A 132 -17.84 3.19 3.17
N ARG A 133 -16.70 3.85 3.40
CA ARG A 133 -16.36 4.45 4.69
C ARG A 133 -17.42 5.47 5.12
N HIS A 134 -17.84 6.36 4.22
CA HIS A 134 -18.91 7.32 4.48
C HIS A 134 -20.24 6.64 4.83
N GLN A 135 -20.65 5.62 4.04
CA GLN A 135 -21.87 4.84 4.32
C GLN A 135 -21.82 4.12 5.67
N HIS A 136 -20.68 3.50 6.01
CA HIS A 136 -20.47 2.84 7.29
C HIS A 136 -20.52 3.82 8.46
N TYR A 137 -19.93 5.01 8.30
CA TYR A 137 -20.01 6.06 9.31
C TYR A 137 -21.44 6.55 9.53
N LEU A 138 -22.23 6.74 8.46
CA LEU A 138 -23.64 7.13 8.58
C LEU A 138 -24.47 6.10 9.35
N LYS A 139 -24.20 4.80 9.13
CA LYS A 139 -24.92 3.69 9.79
C LYS A 139 -24.50 3.44 11.23
N THR A 140 -23.20 3.45 11.50
CA THR A 140 -22.64 2.99 12.80
C THR A 140 -22.20 4.12 13.71
N ARG A 141 -21.90 5.30 13.15
CA ARG A 141 -21.25 6.43 13.84
C ARG A 141 -19.96 6.03 14.56
N SER A 142 -19.31 4.95 14.13
CA SER A 142 -18.08 4.45 14.74
C SER A 142 -16.92 5.43 14.50
N PRO A 143 -16.07 5.69 15.52
CA PRO A 143 -14.88 6.51 15.38
C PRO A 143 -13.89 5.97 14.34
N ASP A 144 -13.89 4.65 14.09
CA ASP A 144 -12.97 4.00 13.14
C ASP A 144 -13.34 4.28 11.67
N CYS A 145 -14.59 4.69 11.41
CA CYS A 145 -15.11 4.94 10.07
C CYS A 145 -15.25 6.43 9.76
N VAL A 146 -14.82 7.33 10.65
CA VAL A 146 -14.89 8.78 10.42
C VAL A 146 -14.28 9.13 9.05
N PRO A 147 -14.95 9.93 8.20
CA PRO A 147 -14.41 10.36 6.92
C PRO A 147 -13.07 11.06 7.11
N LEU A 148 -12.04 10.59 6.39
CA LEU A 148 -10.69 11.15 6.41
C LEU A 148 -10.25 11.40 4.97
N PRO A 149 -9.51 12.49 4.69
CA PRO A 149 -9.01 12.76 3.35
C PRO A 149 -7.92 11.76 2.96
N SER A 150 -7.72 11.55 1.66
CA SER A 150 -6.60 10.79 1.10
C SER A 150 -5.57 11.72 0.49
N ILE A 151 -4.31 11.29 0.46
CA ILE A 151 -3.21 12.02 -0.18
C ILE A 151 -2.55 11.17 -1.27
N VAL A 152 -2.29 11.79 -2.41
CA VAL A 152 -1.44 11.28 -3.47
C VAL A 152 -0.19 12.16 -3.54
N ILE A 153 0.97 11.53 -3.43
CA ILE A 153 2.27 12.18 -3.53
C ILE A 153 2.92 11.72 -4.81
N CYS A 154 3.14 12.63 -5.74
CA CYS A 154 3.67 12.32 -7.06
C CYS A 154 4.76 13.31 -7.47
N PRO A 155 5.54 13.03 -8.53
CA PRO A 155 6.40 14.03 -9.16
C PRO A 155 5.62 15.30 -9.51
N PRO A 156 6.22 16.52 -9.43
CA PRO A 156 5.52 17.77 -9.71
C PRO A 156 4.78 17.79 -11.06
N THR A 157 5.38 17.17 -12.08
CA THR A 157 4.85 17.03 -13.43
C THR A 157 3.56 16.20 -13.53
N LEU A 158 3.32 15.30 -12.57
CA LEU A 158 2.15 14.41 -12.55
C LEU A 158 1.00 14.93 -11.69
N THR A 159 1.21 15.99 -10.88
CA THR A 159 0.18 16.53 -9.99
C THR A 159 -1.09 16.95 -10.75
N GLY A 160 -0.94 17.66 -11.87
CA GLY A 160 -2.06 18.06 -12.73
C GLY A 160 -2.73 16.87 -13.43
N HIS A 161 -1.93 15.86 -13.83
CA HIS A 161 -2.45 14.65 -14.49
C HIS A 161 -3.39 13.86 -13.57
N TRP A 162 -3.01 13.70 -12.30
CA TRP A 162 -3.87 13.03 -11.30
C TRP A 162 -5.22 13.74 -11.13
N VAL A 163 -5.21 15.06 -10.99
CA VAL A 163 -6.43 15.86 -10.84
C VAL A 163 -7.32 15.75 -12.08
N TYR A 164 -6.70 15.81 -13.27
CA TYR A 164 -7.40 15.65 -14.53
C TYR A 164 -8.08 14.28 -14.67
N GLU A 165 -7.35 13.18 -14.40
CA GLU A 165 -7.90 11.83 -14.53
C GLU A 165 -9.02 11.56 -13.51
N VAL A 166 -8.91 12.08 -12.28
CA VAL A 166 -9.99 12.00 -11.28
C VAL A 166 -11.26 12.68 -11.80
N ASN A 167 -11.16 13.92 -12.27
CA ASN A 167 -12.32 14.68 -12.77
C ASN A 167 -12.91 14.10 -14.06
N LYS A 168 -12.08 13.44 -14.87
CA LYS A 168 -12.49 12.77 -16.10
C LYS A 168 -13.30 11.50 -15.80
N PHE A 169 -12.81 10.66 -14.89
CA PHE A 169 -13.39 9.34 -14.64
C PHE A 169 -14.48 9.33 -13.57
N LEU A 170 -14.50 10.31 -12.67
CA LEU A 170 -15.42 10.32 -11.54
C LEU A 170 -16.11 11.69 -11.39
N PRO A 171 -17.42 11.70 -11.09
CA PRO A 171 -18.08 12.90 -10.62
C PRO A 171 -17.51 13.38 -9.27
N GLU A 172 -17.49 14.70 -9.06
CA GLU A 172 -16.94 15.35 -7.85
C GLU A 172 -17.61 14.89 -6.54
N GLN A 173 -18.82 14.33 -6.61
CA GLN A 173 -19.55 13.78 -5.46
C GLN A 173 -18.84 12.59 -4.78
N PHE A 174 -17.97 11.88 -5.52
CA PHE A 174 -17.24 10.71 -5.01
C PHE A 174 -15.81 11.06 -4.63
N LEU A 175 -15.09 11.76 -5.52
CA LEU A 175 -13.76 12.28 -5.25
C LEU A 175 -13.69 13.73 -5.71
N TYR A 176 -13.27 14.60 -4.79
CA TYR A 176 -13.07 16.01 -5.05
C TYR A 176 -11.59 16.36 -4.81
N PRO A 177 -10.76 16.37 -5.87
CA PRO A 177 -9.32 16.52 -5.75
C PRO A 177 -8.89 17.98 -5.55
N LEU A 178 -8.06 18.23 -4.54
CA LEU A 178 -7.34 19.49 -4.36
C LEU A 178 -5.91 19.36 -4.88
N GLN A 179 -5.54 20.17 -5.86
CA GLN A 179 -4.15 20.31 -6.30
C GLN A 179 -3.40 21.23 -5.32
N TYR A 180 -2.64 20.66 -4.39
CA TYR A 180 -1.86 21.42 -3.40
C TYR A 180 -0.48 21.78 -4.00
N VAL A 181 -0.45 22.89 -4.75
CA VAL A 181 0.73 23.38 -5.47
C VAL A 181 0.89 24.90 -5.29
N GLY A 182 2.04 25.44 -5.71
CA GLY A 182 2.28 26.89 -5.71
C GLY A 182 3.21 27.40 -4.60
N PRO A 183 3.44 28.72 -4.55
CA PRO A 183 4.28 29.38 -3.55
C PRO A 183 3.67 29.32 -2.14
N PRO A 184 4.45 29.59 -1.07
CA PRO A 184 3.97 29.52 0.31
C PRO A 184 2.67 30.27 0.58
N ALA A 185 2.53 31.50 0.07
CA ALA A 185 1.33 32.32 0.28
C ALA A 185 0.05 31.72 -0.33
N GLU A 186 0.15 31.00 -1.46
CA GLU A 186 -0.99 30.29 -2.05
C GLU A 186 -1.31 29.02 -1.27
N ARG A 187 -0.27 28.29 -0.86
CA ARG A 187 -0.42 27.06 -0.07
C ARG A 187 -1.08 27.33 1.28
N ASP A 188 -0.79 28.45 1.93
CA ASP A 188 -1.47 28.84 3.18
C ASP A 188 -2.98 29.01 3.00
N LYS A 189 -3.43 29.53 1.86
CA LYS A 189 -4.87 29.58 1.53
C LYS A 189 -5.43 28.18 1.31
N MET A 190 -4.70 27.32 0.59
CA MET A 190 -5.13 25.94 0.30
C MET A 190 -5.25 25.08 1.56
N ARG A 191 -4.44 25.32 2.61
CA ARG A 191 -4.54 24.60 3.90
C ARG A 191 -5.96 24.64 4.48
N SER A 192 -6.63 25.79 4.36
CA SER A 192 -8.03 25.96 4.81
C SER A 192 -9.04 25.15 3.98
N LEU A 193 -8.69 24.81 2.74
CA LEU A 193 -9.54 24.08 1.81
C LEU A 193 -9.40 22.56 1.95
N VAL A 194 -8.30 22.06 2.55
CA VAL A 194 -8.05 20.61 2.69
C VAL A 194 -9.21 19.89 3.37
N GLY A 195 -9.84 20.49 4.39
CA GLY A 195 -10.98 19.88 5.07
C GLY A 195 -12.27 19.76 4.22
N LYS A 196 -12.35 20.47 3.09
CA LYS A 196 -13.48 20.42 2.16
C LYS A 196 -13.28 19.43 1.02
N HIS A 197 -12.05 18.96 0.83
CA HIS A 197 -11.67 18.03 -0.23
C HIS A 197 -11.39 16.66 0.37
N ASN A 198 -11.75 15.59 -0.34
CA ASN A 198 -11.52 14.23 0.14
C ASN A 198 -10.25 13.60 -0.46
N LEU A 199 -9.62 14.27 -1.44
CA LEU A 199 -8.36 13.87 -2.05
C LEU A 199 -7.45 15.09 -2.18
N VAL A 200 -6.22 14.99 -1.71
CA VAL A 200 -5.17 16.01 -1.87
C VAL A 200 -4.06 15.44 -2.74
N VAL A 201 -3.68 16.18 -3.77
CA VAL A 201 -2.56 15.81 -4.66
C VAL A 201 -1.43 16.82 -4.43
N ALA A 202 -0.26 16.33 -4.01
CA ALA A 202 0.89 17.17 -3.70
C ALA A 202 2.18 16.55 -4.26
N SER A 203 3.22 17.36 -4.42
CA SER A 203 4.52 16.84 -4.83
C SER A 203 5.40 16.42 -3.64
N TYR A 204 6.34 15.51 -3.89
CA TYR A 204 7.35 15.08 -2.89
C TYR A 204 8.04 16.27 -2.19
N ASP A 205 8.39 17.31 -2.94
CA ASP A 205 9.04 18.49 -2.40
C ASP A 205 8.12 19.35 -1.54
N ILE A 206 6.84 19.46 -1.92
CA ILE A 206 5.87 20.25 -1.17
C ILE A 206 5.55 19.58 0.16
N VAL A 207 5.34 18.26 0.15
CA VAL A 207 5.12 17.48 1.38
C VAL A 207 6.31 17.62 2.31
N ARG A 208 7.55 17.58 1.78
CA ARG A 208 8.75 17.83 2.59
C ARG A 208 8.75 19.22 3.22
N LYS A 209 8.39 20.26 2.47
CA LYS A 209 8.43 21.65 2.95
C LYS A 209 7.35 21.94 3.99
N ASP A 210 6.18 21.33 3.85
CA ASP A 210 5.00 21.59 4.69
C ASP A 210 4.66 20.39 5.60
N ILE A 211 5.68 19.62 5.99
CA ILE A 211 5.45 18.37 6.71
C ILE A 211 4.74 18.58 8.05
N ASP A 212 4.98 19.70 8.73
CA ASP A 212 4.31 20.03 9.99
C ASP A 212 2.78 20.12 9.82
N PHE A 213 2.33 20.62 8.66
CA PHE A 213 0.91 20.65 8.33
C PHE A 213 0.40 19.25 7.95
N PHE A 214 1.08 18.56 7.03
CA PHE A 214 0.62 17.26 6.53
C PHE A 214 0.62 16.16 7.60
N SER A 215 1.56 16.20 8.55
CA SER A 215 1.66 15.25 9.66
C SER A 215 0.59 15.47 10.74
N SER A 216 0.02 16.69 10.83
CA SER A 216 -1.10 16.98 11.73
C SER A 216 -2.43 16.35 11.26
N ILE A 217 -2.50 15.97 9.98
CA ILE A 217 -3.70 15.41 9.36
C ILE A 217 -3.60 13.88 9.36
N LYS A 218 -4.69 13.22 9.76
CA LYS A 218 -4.85 11.78 9.60
C LYS A 218 -5.40 11.48 8.21
N TRP A 219 -4.66 10.69 7.46
CA TRP A 219 -5.02 10.33 6.10
C TRP A 219 -5.74 8.98 6.06
N ASN A 220 -6.69 8.83 5.16
CA ASN A 220 -7.30 7.55 4.87
C ASN A 220 -6.35 6.70 4.02
N TYR A 221 -5.99 7.21 2.84
CA TYR A 221 -4.95 6.64 1.98
C TYR A 221 -3.77 7.59 1.83
N CYS A 222 -2.57 7.02 1.78
CA CYS A 222 -1.36 7.69 1.31
C CYS A 222 -0.77 6.90 0.13
N ILE A 223 -0.87 7.46 -1.07
CA ILE A 223 -0.37 6.84 -2.30
C ILE A 223 0.89 7.56 -2.75
N LEU A 224 1.96 6.81 -2.98
CA LEU A 224 3.20 7.32 -3.56
C LEU A 224 3.27 6.91 -5.03
N ASP A 225 3.08 7.87 -5.93
CA ASP A 225 3.31 7.65 -7.35
C ASP A 225 4.79 7.81 -7.67
N GLU A 226 5.33 6.93 -8.51
CA GLU A 226 6.77 6.78 -8.72
C GLU A 226 7.55 6.63 -7.40
N GLY A 227 7.11 5.69 -6.56
CA GLY A 227 7.66 5.52 -5.20
C GLY A 227 9.14 5.15 -5.14
N HIS A 228 9.78 4.82 -6.27
CA HIS A 228 11.23 4.69 -6.34
C HIS A 228 11.96 5.98 -5.90
N VAL A 229 11.31 7.15 -5.91
CA VAL A 229 11.83 8.42 -5.37
C VAL A 229 12.22 8.31 -3.88
N ILE A 230 11.55 7.47 -3.08
CA ILE A 230 11.83 7.31 -1.64
C ILE A 230 12.77 6.12 -1.33
N LYS A 231 13.43 5.55 -2.35
CA LYS A 231 14.35 4.40 -2.20
C LYS A 231 15.49 4.65 -1.22
N ASN A 232 15.93 5.90 -1.09
CA ASN A 232 16.92 6.30 -0.10
C ASN A 232 16.24 6.88 1.16
N GLY A 233 16.17 6.05 2.20
CA GLY A 233 15.59 6.40 3.51
C GLY A 233 16.27 7.56 4.24
N LYS A 234 17.49 7.95 3.84
CA LYS A 234 18.24 9.05 4.47
C LYS A 234 17.84 10.42 3.93
N THR A 235 17.16 10.47 2.79
CA THR A 235 16.73 11.72 2.16
C THR A 235 15.72 12.46 3.05
N LYS A 236 15.76 13.80 3.00
CA LYS A 236 14.80 14.65 3.73
C LYS A 236 13.36 14.37 3.31
N SER A 237 13.13 14.07 2.03
CA SER A 237 11.80 13.73 1.50
C SER A 237 11.29 12.39 2.04
N SER A 238 12.11 11.33 2.05
CA SER A 238 11.71 10.03 2.61
C SER A 238 11.38 10.14 4.11
N LYS A 239 12.22 10.85 4.88
CA LYS A 239 11.96 11.11 6.30
C LYS A 239 10.68 11.91 6.55
N ALA A 240 10.35 12.88 5.70
CA ALA A 240 9.12 13.65 5.82
C ALA A 240 7.90 12.76 5.53
N ILE A 241 7.91 12.03 4.42
CA ILE A 241 6.79 11.19 3.99
C ILE A 241 6.49 10.07 5.01
N LYS A 242 7.52 9.49 5.64
CA LYS A 242 7.36 8.48 6.69
C LYS A 242 6.70 9.01 7.97
N GLN A 243 6.62 10.32 8.18
CA GLN A 243 5.90 10.92 9.31
C GLN A 243 4.39 10.96 9.09
N LEU A 244 3.92 10.76 7.86
CA LEU A 244 2.48 10.79 7.56
C LEU A 244 1.77 9.58 8.17
N THR A 245 0.71 9.88 8.93
CA THR A 245 -0.18 8.85 9.47
C THR A 245 -1.31 8.57 8.50
N ALA A 246 -1.40 7.33 8.00
CA ALA A 246 -2.43 6.91 7.07
C ALA A 246 -2.97 5.53 7.42
N ASN A 247 -4.28 5.30 7.22
CA ASN A 247 -4.88 3.98 7.44
C ASN A 247 -4.37 2.96 6.42
N HIS A 248 -4.24 3.40 5.15
CA HIS A 248 -3.80 2.61 4.02
C HIS A 248 -2.63 3.30 3.32
N ARG A 249 -1.66 2.50 2.87
CA ARG A 249 -0.45 2.99 2.21
C ARG A 249 -0.23 2.16 0.95
N LEU A 250 0.01 2.86 -0.15
CA LEU A 250 0.22 2.25 -1.46
C LEU A 250 1.42 2.92 -2.13
N ILE A 251 2.28 2.12 -2.73
CA ILE A 251 3.33 2.60 -3.62
C ILE A 251 2.99 2.15 -5.04
N LEU A 252 3.09 3.07 -6.00
CA LEU A 252 3.01 2.78 -7.42
C LEU A 252 4.42 2.91 -8.00
N SER A 253 4.88 1.90 -8.72
CA SER A 253 6.16 1.95 -9.43
C SER A 253 6.00 1.25 -10.79
N GLY A 254 6.43 1.89 -11.86
CA GLY A 254 6.58 1.24 -13.16
C GLY A 254 7.95 0.60 -13.36
N THR A 255 8.86 0.71 -12.37
CA THR A 255 10.17 0.07 -12.42
C THR A 255 10.19 -1.13 -11.49
N PRO A 256 10.67 -2.30 -11.96
CA PRO A 256 10.90 -3.44 -11.08
C PRO A 256 11.88 -3.01 -10.00
N ILE A 257 11.60 -3.40 -8.76
CA ILE A 257 12.43 -3.06 -7.61
C ILE A 257 13.86 -3.54 -7.91
N GLN A 258 14.78 -2.59 -8.09
CA GLN A 258 16.16 -2.90 -8.43
C GLN A 258 16.77 -3.78 -7.33
N ASN A 259 17.70 -4.67 -7.70
CA ASN A 259 18.33 -5.71 -6.85
C ASN A 259 19.09 -5.21 -5.59
N ASN A 260 18.84 -3.97 -5.14
CA ASN A 260 19.38 -3.38 -3.93
C ASN A 260 18.41 -3.57 -2.75
N VAL A 261 18.81 -4.48 -1.86
CA VAL A 261 18.09 -4.88 -0.65
C VAL A 261 17.79 -3.69 0.29
N LEU A 262 18.64 -2.65 0.30
CA LEU A 262 18.41 -1.45 1.11
C LEU A 262 17.32 -0.52 0.56
N GLU A 263 17.15 -0.48 -0.76
CA GLU A 263 16.07 0.30 -1.39
C GLU A 263 14.71 -0.30 -1.02
N LEU A 264 14.62 -1.63 -1.10
CA LEU A 264 13.46 -2.39 -0.66
C LEU A 264 13.12 -2.09 0.80
N TRP A 265 14.12 -2.15 1.69
CA TRP A 265 13.89 -1.83 3.10
C TRP A 265 13.27 -0.45 3.30
N SER A 266 13.73 0.56 2.55
CA SER A 266 13.18 1.91 2.66
C SER A 266 11.70 1.97 2.26
N LEU A 267 11.29 1.23 1.23
CA LEU A 267 9.89 1.12 0.79
C LEU A 267 9.03 0.40 1.83
N PHE A 268 9.51 -0.72 2.37
CA PHE A 268 8.82 -1.49 3.41
C PHE A 268 8.69 -0.70 4.71
N ASP A 269 9.70 0.06 5.09
CA ASP A 269 9.65 0.95 6.26
C ASP A 269 8.59 2.07 6.09
N PHE A 270 8.33 2.51 4.85
CA PHE A 270 7.17 3.36 4.57
C PHE A 270 5.84 2.60 4.69
N LEU A 271 5.71 1.40 4.10
CA LEU A 271 4.44 0.67 4.11
C LEU A 271 4.08 0.18 5.52
N MET A 272 5.01 -0.47 6.19
CA MET A 272 4.85 -1.10 7.50
C MET A 272 6.08 -0.79 8.37
N PRO A 273 6.08 0.34 9.08
CA PRO A 273 7.16 0.72 9.98
C PRO A 273 7.39 -0.39 11.01
N GLY A 274 8.67 -0.79 11.17
CA GLY A 274 9.07 -1.85 12.11
C GLY A 274 8.98 -3.28 11.57
N PHE A 275 8.37 -3.53 10.40
CA PHE A 275 8.21 -4.88 9.86
C PHE A 275 9.56 -5.60 9.66
N LEU A 276 10.53 -4.91 9.07
CA LEU A 276 11.89 -5.42 8.84
C LEU A 276 12.87 -5.02 9.96
N GLY A 277 12.37 -4.46 11.06
CA GLY A 277 13.20 -3.86 12.11
C GLY A 277 13.95 -2.60 11.65
N THR A 278 14.96 -2.22 12.42
CA THR A 278 15.79 -1.03 12.15
C THR A 278 16.74 -1.23 10.97
N GLU A 279 17.20 -0.16 10.33
CA GLU A 279 18.19 -0.20 9.23
C GLU A 279 19.42 -1.05 9.60
N LYS A 280 19.89 -0.92 10.86
CA LYS A 280 21.04 -1.68 11.37
C LYS A 280 20.75 -3.18 11.47
N GLN A 281 19.60 -3.55 12.03
CA GLN A 281 19.18 -4.95 12.15
C GLN A 281 18.98 -5.58 10.78
N PHE A 282 18.30 -4.86 9.87
CA PHE A 282 18.09 -5.31 8.50
C PHE A 282 19.40 -5.47 7.73
N THR A 283 20.33 -4.54 7.89
CA THR A 283 21.65 -4.61 7.25
C THR A 283 22.42 -5.84 7.73
N ALA A 284 22.35 -6.15 9.03
CA ALA A 284 23.03 -7.30 9.60
C ALA A 284 22.41 -8.64 9.16
N ARG A 285 21.07 -8.71 9.10
CA ARG A 285 20.32 -9.94 8.77
C ARG A 285 20.28 -10.23 7.27
N TYR A 286 19.90 -9.26 6.44
CA TYR A 286 19.68 -9.48 5.01
C TYR A 286 20.79 -8.88 4.15
N SER A 287 21.11 -7.60 4.32
CA SER A 287 21.99 -6.90 3.37
C SER A 287 23.41 -7.47 3.33
N LYS A 288 24.03 -7.72 4.50
CA LYS A 288 25.42 -8.21 4.57
C LYS A 288 25.54 -9.65 4.02
N PRO A 289 24.71 -10.63 4.43
CA PRO A 289 24.79 -11.98 3.89
C PRO A 289 24.51 -12.05 2.39
N ILE A 290 23.51 -11.31 1.89
CA ILE A 290 23.19 -11.29 0.46
C ILE A 290 24.35 -10.69 -0.35
N LEU A 291 24.96 -9.59 0.10
CA LEU A 291 26.12 -9.01 -0.59
C LEU A 291 27.35 -9.93 -0.53
N ALA A 292 27.61 -10.56 0.62
CA ALA A 292 28.71 -11.50 0.77
C ALA A 292 28.55 -12.71 -0.15
N SER A 293 27.34 -13.25 -0.31
CA SER A 293 27.06 -14.37 -1.23
C SER A 293 27.28 -14.04 -2.71
N ARG A 294 27.24 -12.76 -3.09
CA ARG A 294 27.47 -12.29 -4.46
C ARG A 294 28.95 -12.01 -4.75
N ASP A 295 29.82 -12.08 -3.75
CA ASP A 295 31.27 -11.93 -3.93
C ASP A 295 31.85 -13.19 -4.60
N ALA A 296 32.74 -13.00 -5.58
CA ALA A 296 33.39 -14.08 -6.32
C ALA A 296 34.30 -14.96 -5.43
N LYS A 297 34.70 -14.47 -4.25
CA LYS A 297 35.53 -15.20 -3.28
C LYS A 297 34.75 -15.84 -2.12
N SER A 298 33.41 -15.80 -2.19
CA SER A 298 32.54 -16.31 -1.12
C SER A 298 32.70 -17.82 -0.91
N SER A 299 32.69 -18.24 0.34
CA SER A 299 32.68 -19.65 0.70
C SER A 299 31.31 -20.29 0.40
N PRO A 300 31.24 -21.62 0.19
CA PRO A 300 29.96 -22.30 -0.05
C PRO A 300 28.92 -22.06 1.06
N LYS A 301 29.37 -21.93 2.32
CA LYS A 301 28.50 -21.63 3.48
C LYS A 301 27.93 -20.21 3.42
N GLU A 302 28.71 -19.23 2.95
CA GLU A 302 28.24 -17.84 2.79
C GLU A 302 27.27 -17.71 1.62
N GLN A 303 27.48 -18.50 0.55
CA GLN A 303 26.56 -18.57 -0.58
C GLN A 303 25.20 -19.13 -0.18
N GLU A 304 25.18 -20.25 0.56
CA GLU A 304 23.96 -20.87 1.06
C GLU A 304 23.19 -19.95 2.01
N ALA A 305 23.90 -19.32 2.96
CA ALA A 305 23.29 -18.37 3.90
C ALA A 305 22.67 -17.15 3.18
N GLY A 306 23.36 -16.56 2.20
CA GLY A 306 22.82 -15.43 1.44
C GLY A 306 21.64 -15.79 0.54
N GLN A 307 21.62 -17.01 -0.02
CA GLN A 307 20.47 -17.50 -0.79
C GLN A 307 19.24 -17.71 0.10
N LEU A 308 19.41 -18.30 1.29
CA LEU A 308 18.31 -18.51 2.23
C LEU A 308 17.68 -17.18 2.65
N GLU A 309 18.49 -16.21 3.06
CA GLU A 309 18.02 -14.87 3.45
C GLU A 309 17.39 -14.11 2.27
N SER A 310 17.90 -14.31 1.06
CA SER A 310 17.29 -13.75 -0.16
C SER A 310 15.92 -14.36 -0.45
N LEU A 311 15.75 -15.67 -0.28
CA LEU A 311 14.48 -16.37 -0.47
C LEU A 311 13.45 -15.97 0.59
N GLU A 312 13.86 -15.88 1.85
CA GLU A 312 13.00 -15.40 2.94
C GLU A 312 12.52 -13.97 2.68
N LEU A 313 13.43 -13.10 2.23
CA LEU A 313 13.08 -11.73 1.87
C LEU A 313 12.17 -11.68 0.63
N LEU A 314 12.39 -12.52 -0.39
CA LEU A 314 11.52 -12.62 -1.56
C LEU A 314 10.10 -13.05 -1.20
N LEU A 315 9.94 -14.03 -0.30
CA LEU A 315 8.63 -14.44 0.21
C LEU A 315 7.90 -13.25 0.82
N VAL A 316 8.59 -12.49 1.69
CA VAL A 316 8.07 -11.23 2.27
C VAL A 316 7.61 -10.24 1.20
N ILE A 317 8.34 -10.11 0.09
CA ILE A 317 8.01 -9.18 -1.00
C ILE A 317 6.77 -9.61 -1.77
N CYS A 318 6.67 -10.90 -2.13
CA CYS A 318 5.54 -11.44 -2.88
C CYS A 318 4.20 -11.25 -2.16
N PHE A 319 4.20 -11.12 -0.83
CA PHE A 319 2.98 -10.83 -0.07
C PHE A 319 2.38 -9.44 -0.35
N ILE A 320 3.21 -8.48 -0.78
CA ILE A 320 2.87 -7.04 -0.76
C ILE A 320 3.03 -6.42 -2.15
N GLY A 321 3.67 -7.10 -3.09
CA GLY A 321 3.77 -6.68 -4.49
C GLY A 321 2.71 -7.36 -5.37
N HIS A 322 2.07 -6.58 -6.24
CA HIS A 322 1.31 -7.12 -7.38
C HIS A 322 2.02 -6.76 -8.69
N THR A 323 2.12 -7.75 -9.57
CA THR A 323 2.60 -7.64 -10.95
C THR A 323 1.59 -8.34 -11.85
N SER A 324 1.29 -7.76 -13.01
CA SER A 324 0.28 -8.31 -13.94
C SER A 324 0.75 -9.53 -14.76
N ASP A 325 1.97 -10.03 -14.53
CA ASP A 325 2.59 -11.15 -15.28
C ASP A 325 2.05 -12.56 -14.94
#